data_AF-A0A553L7Z7-F1
#
_entry.id   AF-A0A553L7Z7-F1
#
_cell.length_a   1.000
_cell.length_b   1.000
_cell.length_c   1.000
_cell.angle_alpha   90.00
_cell.angle_beta   90.00
_cell.angle_gamma   90.00
#
_symmetry.space_group_name_H-M   'P 1'
#
loop_
_entity.id
_entity.type
_entity.pdbx_description
1 polymer ?
#
loop_
_entity_poly.entity_id
_entity_poly.type
_entity_poly.pdbx_seq_one_letter_code
_entity_poly.pdbx_strand_id
1 'polypeptide(L)'
;MQGKTKLSVTILAYPGMTMLDAVGPNEVLANSPNFDVTWVATQASPITNDLSSFDLHSLPIYDSVKTTDILLIPGGPGDKAVMENQAILDWIKELDRSTLLTTSVCTGSLILAKAQILNGHRACTHWACLKQLAELGVKPQRKRFVQSGKYVTASGVSAGIDMAFYLLEKLVSKNHARDIRFGVEYFPNQFHLFSSYTLPKSQMAKLSRKFGQYYQAAQAKFLS
;
A
#
# COMPACT_ATOMS: atom_id res chain seq x y z
N MET A 1 17.92 19.81 -4.27
CA MET A 1 16.81 19.55 -5.22
C MET A 1 16.27 20.90 -5.66
N GLN A 2 16.75 21.44 -6.77
CA GLN A 2 16.24 22.68 -7.37
C GLN A 2 15.35 22.28 -8.56
N GLY A 3 14.06 22.66 -8.56
CA GLY A 3 13.21 22.65 -9.76
C GLY A 3 11.80 22.05 -9.67
N LYS A 4 11.52 21.11 -8.75
CA LYS A 4 10.14 20.58 -8.59
C LYS A 4 9.38 21.35 -7.51
N THR A 5 8.24 21.93 -7.87
CA THR A 5 7.31 22.59 -6.93
C THR A 5 6.47 21.60 -6.13
N LYS A 6 6.28 20.37 -6.63
CA LYS A 6 5.58 19.27 -5.95
C LYS A 6 6.24 17.92 -6.25
N LEU A 7 6.15 16.99 -5.30
CA LEU A 7 6.54 15.60 -5.47
C LEU A 7 5.37 14.82 -6.07
N SER A 8 5.60 14.10 -7.16
CA SER A 8 4.56 13.26 -7.76
C SER A 8 4.37 11.96 -6.98
N VAL A 9 3.11 11.57 -6.78
CA VAL A 9 2.71 10.33 -6.12
C VAL A 9 1.81 9.55 -7.07
N THR A 10 2.18 8.31 -7.37
CA THR A 10 1.39 7.41 -8.20
C THR A 10 0.81 6.30 -7.35
N ILE A 11 -0.52 6.19 -7.33
CA ILE A 11 -1.26 5.15 -6.63
C ILE A 11 -1.80 4.16 -7.66
N LEU A 12 -1.44 2.88 -7.54
CA LEU A 12 -1.97 1.84 -8.43
C LEU A 12 -3.36 1.38 -7.96
N ALA A 13 -4.33 1.41 -8.85
CA ALA A 13 -5.67 0.89 -8.69
C ALA A 13 -5.85 -0.40 -9.49
N TYR A 14 -6.45 -1.42 -8.88
CA TYR A 14 -6.74 -2.69 -9.55
C TYR A 14 -7.98 -3.36 -8.96
N PRO A 15 -8.71 -4.20 -9.73
CA PRO A 15 -9.89 -4.89 -9.25
C PRO A 15 -9.56 -5.73 -8.02
N GLY A 16 -10.37 -5.62 -6.97
CA GLY A 16 -10.15 -6.36 -5.73
C GLY A 16 -9.07 -5.76 -4.81
N MET A 17 -8.65 -4.51 -5.04
CA MET A 17 -7.86 -3.80 -4.05
C MET A 17 -8.68 -3.47 -2.79
N THR A 18 -8.03 -3.48 -1.63
CA THR A 18 -8.62 -2.99 -0.38
C THR A 18 -8.53 -1.48 -0.37
N MET A 19 -9.67 -0.80 -0.44
CA MET A 19 -9.68 0.64 -0.74
C MET A 19 -9.02 1.52 0.31
N LEU A 20 -9.10 1.16 1.58
CA LEU A 20 -8.45 1.93 2.65
C LEU A 20 -6.92 1.87 2.56
N ASP A 21 -6.35 0.85 1.91
CA ASP A 21 -4.91 0.75 1.65
C ASP A 21 -4.43 1.87 0.71
N ALA A 22 -5.30 2.35 -0.18
CA ALA A 22 -5.02 3.39 -1.15
C ALA A 22 -5.53 4.77 -0.68
N VAL A 23 -6.80 4.83 -0.26
CA VAL A 23 -7.46 6.08 0.17
C VAL A 23 -6.85 6.64 1.45
N GLY A 24 -6.45 5.79 2.39
CA GLY A 24 -5.83 6.25 3.64
C GLY A 24 -4.56 7.08 3.41
N PRO A 25 -3.55 6.55 2.72
CA PRO A 25 -2.38 7.33 2.30
C PRO A 25 -2.72 8.49 1.36
N ASN A 26 -3.64 8.31 0.41
CA ASN A 26 -4.08 9.36 -0.50
C ASN A 26 -4.59 10.58 0.27
N GLU A 27 -5.48 10.39 1.25
CA GLU A 27 -6.07 11.49 2.02
C GLU A 27 -4.98 12.32 2.68
N VAL A 28 -4.00 11.68 3.30
CA VAL A 28 -2.89 12.38 3.98
C VAL A 28 -1.99 13.12 2.99
N LEU A 29 -1.60 12.47 1.88
CA LEU A 29 -0.66 13.06 0.91
C LEU A 29 -1.32 14.15 0.07
N ALA A 30 -2.56 13.94 -0.39
CA ALA A 30 -3.29 14.89 -1.25
C ALA A 30 -3.69 16.18 -0.53
N ASN A 31 -3.88 16.14 0.80
CA ASN A 31 -4.11 17.33 1.60
C ASN A 31 -2.85 18.21 1.79
N SER A 32 -1.68 17.76 1.32
CA SER A 32 -0.45 18.55 1.36
C SER A 32 -0.17 19.20 -0.01
N PRO A 33 0.05 20.52 -0.08
CA PRO A 33 0.34 21.21 -1.34
C PRO A 33 1.69 20.82 -1.96
N ASN A 34 2.52 20.07 -1.22
CA ASN A 34 3.83 19.58 -1.66
C ASN A 34 3.75 18.29 -2.48
N PHE A 35 2.58 17.68 -2.60
CA PHE A 35 2.39 16.45 -3.37
C PHE A 35 1.38 16.66 -4.49
N ASP A 36 1.59 15.93 -5.58
CA ASP A 36 0.65 15.80 -6.68
C ASP A 36 0.29 14.33 -6.83
N VAL A 37 -0.94 13.96 -6.41
CA VAL A 37 -1.36 12.57 -6.30
C VAL A 37 -2.17 12.17 -7.53
N THR A 38 -1.69 11.17 -8.26
CA THR A 38 -2.35 10.59 -9.43
C THR A 38 -2.64 9.12 -9.19
N TRP A 39 -3.88 8.72 -9.49
CA TRP A 39 -4.30 7.32 -9.50
C TRP A 39 -4.18 6.77 -10.91
N VAL A 40 -3.66 5.56 -11.05
CA VAL A 40 -3.58 4.85 -12.34
C VAL A 40 -4.14 3.44 -12.21
N ALA A 41 -4.80 2.94 -13.24
CA ALA A 41 -5.49 1.65 -13.20
C ALA A 41 -4.77 0.56 -14.00
N THR A 42 -4.90 -0.69 -13.56
CA THR A 42 -4.40 -1.87 -14.30
C THR A 42 -5.26 -2.22 -15.52
N GLN A 43 -6.48 -1.72 -15.59
CA GLN A 43 -7.44 -1.95 -16.67
C GLN A 43 -8.38 -0.75 -16.84
N ALA A 44 -9.17 -0.76 -17.91
CA ALA A 44 -10.24 0.22 -18.11
C ALA A 44 -11.34 0.07 -17.05
N SER A 45 -12.02 1.18 -16.73
CA SER A 45 -13.06 1.23 -15.71
C SER A 45 -14.26 0.32 -16.01
N PRO A 46 -15.00 -0.13 -14.96
CA PRO A 46 -14.77 0.18 -13.54
C PRO A 46 -13.62 -0.62 -12.90
N ILE A 47 -13.05 -0.04 -11.84
CA ILE A 47 -12.20 -0.75 -10.88
C ILE A 47 -13.00 -0.96 -9.60
N THR A 48 -13.53 -2.16 -9.44
CA THR A 48 -14.35 -2.55 -8.27
C THR A 48 -13.47 -2.99 -7.11
N ASN A 49 -13.80 -2.55 -5.89
CA ASN A 49 -13.04 -2.92 -4.70
C ASN A 49 -13.30 -4.37 -4.22
N ASP A 50 -12.48 -4.83 -3.28
CA ASP A 50 -12.56 -6.16 -2.66
C ASP A 50 -13.89 -6.51 -2.00
N LEU A 51 -14.62 -5.50 -1.50
CA LEU A 51 -15.95 -5.67 -0.89
C LEU A 51 -17.11 -5.54 -1.89
N SER A 52 -16.83 -5.27 -3.17
CA SER A 52 -17.84 -5.02 -4.21
C SER A 52 -18.85 -3.95 -3.81
N SER A 53 -18.39 -2.95 -3.05
CA SER A 53 -19.22 -1.91 -2.45
C SER A 53 -19.19 -0.59 -3.23
N PHE A 54 -18.17 -0.39 -4.06
CA PHE A 54 -18.07 0.77 -4.96
C PHE A 54 -17.03 0.57 -6.06
N ASP A 55 -17.14 1.43 -7.08
CA ASP A 55 -16.32 1.42 -8.28
C ASP A 55 -15.56 2.74 -8.45
N LEU A 56 -14.31 2.64 -8.91
CA LEU A 56 -13.58 3.80 -9.44
C LEU A 56 -13.72 3.85 -10.96
N HIS A 57 -13.97 5.06 -11.47
CA HIS A 57 -14.12 5.34 -12.89
C HIS A 57 -13.09 6.36 -13.38
N SER A 58 -12.86 6.36 -14.69
CA SER A 58 -12.10 7.40 -15.40
C SER A 58 -10.65 7.55 -14.94
N LEU A 59 -10.00 6.44 -14.57
CA LEU A 59 -8.58 6.44 -14.23
C LEU A 59 -7.72 6.20 -15.49
N PRO A 60 -6.59 6.92 -15.66
CA PRO A 60 -5.63 6.60 -16.71
C PRO A 60 -5.00 5.22 -16.48
N ILE A 61 -4.59 4.54 -17.55
CA ILE A 61 -3.91 3.23 -17.46
C ILE A 61 -2.49 3.42 -16.91
N TYR A 62 -2.03 2.46 -16.10
CA TYR A 62 -0.75 2.48 -15.40
C TYR A 62 0.46 2.84 -16.27
N ASP A 63 0.50 2.34 -17.50
CA ASP A 63 1.62 2.53 -18.42
C ASP A 63 1.70 3.96 -18.99
N SER A 64 0.69 4.81 -18.79
CA SER A 64 0.77 6.25 -19.09
C SER A 64 1.77 6.99 -18.20
N VAL A 65 2.08 6.46 -17.01
CA VAL A 65 3.07 7.03 -16.08
C VAL A 65 4.42 6.36 -16.29
N LYS A 66 5.43 7.18 -16.63
CA LYS A 66 6.81 6.73 -16.88
C LYS A 66 7.79 7.05 -15.76
N THR A 67 7.48 8.06 -14.94
CA THR A 67 8.30 8.45 -13.78
C THR A 67 7.40 8.92 -12.65
N THR A 68 7.83 8.71 -11.40
CA THR A 68 7.13 9.24 -10.22
C THR A 68 8.11 9.39 -9.07
N ASP A 69 7.92 10.37 -8.18
CA ASP A 69 8.77 10.50 -7.00
C ASP A 69 8.39 9.44 -5.95
N ILE A 70 7.10 9.10 -5.84
CA ILE A 70 6.58 8.12 -4.89
C ILE A 70 5.63 7.15 -5.59
N LEU A 71 5.93 5.86 -5.54
CA LEU A 71 5.01 4.80 -5.95
C LEU A 71 4.30 4.25 -4.72
N LEU A 72 2.97 4.06 -4.80
CA LEU A 72 2.18 3.41 -3.75
C LEU A 72 1.37 2.25 -4.32
N ILE A 73 1.70 1.05 -3.85
CA ILE A 73 1.00 -0.19 -4.20
C ILE A 73 0.10 -0.63 -3.02
N PRO A 74 -1.24 -0.49 -3.13
CA PRO A 74 -2.15 -1.02 -2.12
C PRO A 74 -2.15 -2.55 -2.13
N GLY A 75 -2.77 -3.16 -1.11
CA GLY A 75 -3.06 -4.58 -1.08
C GLY A 75 -4.51 -4.89 -1.42
N GLY A 76 -4.94 -6.08 -1.02
CA GLY A 76 -6.28 -6.61 -1.27
C GLY A 76 -6.26 -7.84 -2.18
N PRO A 77 -7.31 -8.68 -2.16
CA PRO A 77 -7.35 -9.97 -2.84
C PRO A 77 -7.14 -9.92 -4.36
N GLY A 78 -7.25 -8.75 -5.00
CA GLY A 78 -6.82 -8.56 -6.39
C GLY A 78 -5.31 -8.71 -6.61
N ASP A 79 -4.52 -8.71 -5.54
CA ASP A 79 -3.05 -8.75 -5.58
C ASP A 79 -2.50 -9.94 -6.38
N LYS A 80 -3.20 -11.08 -6.35
CA LYS A 80 -2.79 -12.28 -7.07
C LYS A 80 -2.83 -12.09 -8.59
N ALA A 81 -3.88 -11.46 -9.12
CA ALA A 81 -3.97 -11.16 -10.55
C ALA A 81 -2.86 -10.19 -10.99
N VAL A 82 -2.54 -9.21 -10.14
CA VAL A 82 -1.42 -8.28 -10.38
C VAL A 82 -0.08 -9.01 -10.36
N MET A 83 0.13 -9.94 -9.42
CA MET A 83 1.33 -10.77 -9.31
C MET A 83 1.51 -11.79 -10.45
N GLU A 84 0.45 -12.11 -11.18
CA GLU A 84 0.48 -12.99 -12.36
C GLU A 84 0.62 -12.23 -13.69
N ASN A 85 0.48 -10.90 -13.65
CA ASN A 85 0.61 -10.05 -14.84
C ASN A 85 2.02 -9.47 -14.98
N GLN A 86 2.83 -10.07 -15.86
CA GLN A 86 4.21 -9.67 -16.08
C GLN A 86 4.37 -8.20 -16.54
N ALA A 87 3.44 -7.68 -17.35
CA ALA A 87 3.52 -6.30 -17.84
C ALA A 87 3.40 -5.27 -16.70
N ILE A 88 2.53 -5.54 -15.72
CA ILE A 88 2.39 -4.67 -14.53
C ILE A 88 3.63 -4.79 -13.64
N LEU A 89 4.16 -6.01 -13.43
CA LEU A 89 5.37 -6.21 -12.64
C LEU A 89 6.60 -5.51 -13.25
N ASP A 90 6.75 -5.59 -14.57
CA ASP A 90 7.83 -4.92 -15.30
C ASP A 90 7.67 -3.40 -15.24
N TRP A 91 6.44 -2.89 -15.35
CA TRP A 91 6.16 -1.47 -15.14
C TRP A 91 6.51 -1.00 -13.72
N ILE A 92 6.13 -1.75 -12.68
CA ILE A 92 6.52 -1.43 -11.28
C ILE A 92 8.04 -1.39 -11.16
N LYS A 93 8.73 -2.39 -11.72
CA LYS A 93 10.19 -2.49 -11.67
C LYS A 93 10.90 -1.36 -12.40
N GLU A 94 10.37 -0.93 -13.55
CA GLU A 94 10.91 0.21 -14.29
C GLU A 94 10.65 1.52 -13.54
N LEU A 95 9.42 1.73 -13.10
CA LEU A 95 9.01 2.95 -12.41
C LEU A 95 9.79 3.13 -11.09
N ASP A 96 10.03 2.04 -10.36
CA ASP A 96 10.86 2.01 -9.14
C ASP A 96 12.22 2.68 -9.33
N ARG A 97 12.86 2.55 -10.50
CA ARG A 97 14.17 3.15 -10.79
C ARG A 97 14.18 4.67 -10.67
N SER A 98 13.05 5.31 -10.94
CA SER A 98 12.89 6.77 -10.87
C SER A 98 12.44 7.29 -9.50
N THR A 99 11.95 6.40 -8.62
CA THR A 99 11.36 6.80 -7.35
C THR A 99 12.38 7.33 -6.34
N LEU A 100 11.97 8.33 -5.57
CA LEU A 100 12.57 8.65 -4.29
C LEU A 100 12.17 7.60 -3.24
N LEU A 101 10.90 7.16 -3.26
CA LEU A 101 10.38 6.12 -2.39
C LEU A 101 9.41 5.20 -3.14
N THR A 102 9.58 3.89 -2.97
CA THR A 102 8.59 2.89 -3.39
C THR A 102 7.90 2.33 -2.16
N THR A 103 6.58 2.43 -2.14
CA THR A 103 5.78 2.17 -0.96
C THR A 103 4.68 1.16 -1.21
N SER A 104 4.24 0.50 -0.15
CA SER A 104 3.09 -0.40 -0.23
C SER A 104 2.33 -0.46 1.08
N VAL A 105 1.07 -0.84 1.02
CA VAL A 105 0.24 -1.13 2.20
C VAL A 105 -0.24 -2.57 2.13
N CYS A 106 -0.37 -3.23 3.29
CA CYS A 106 -0.93 -4.57 3.39
C CYS A 106 -0.19 -5.57 2.47
N THR A 107 -0.92 -6.31 1.64
CA THR A 107 -0.36 -7.28 0.69
C THR A 107 0.27 -6.66 -0.56
N GLY A 108 0.23 -5.33 -0.75
CA GLY A 108 0.95 -4.66 -1.84
C GLY A 108 2.46 -4.92 -1.81
N SER A 109 3.01 -5.19 -0.62
CA SER A 109 4.40 -5.63 -0.44
C SER A 109 4.70 -6.98 -1.10
N LEU A 110 3.71 -7.86 -1.28
CA LEU A 110 3.85 -9.11 -2.03
C LEU A 110 4.01 -8.83 -3.53
N ILE A 111 3.28 -7.85 -4.06
CA ILE A 111 3.43 -7.39 -5.45
C ILE A 111 4.84 -6.84 -5.66
N LEU A 112 5.32 -5.97 -4.76
CA LEU A 112 6.70 -5.45 -4.83
C LEU A 112 7.75 -6.57 -4.74
N ALA A 113 7.53 -7.57 -3.88
CA ALA A 113 8.40 -8.73 -3.78
C ALA A 113 8.38 -9.56 -5.08
N LYS A 114 7.22 -9.75 -5.69
CA LYS A 114 7.05 -10.47 -6.96
C LYS A 114 7.69 -9.73 -8.14
N ALA A 115 7.68 -8.40 -8.13
CA ALA A 115 8.44 -7.54 -9.06
C ALA A 115 9.97 -7.58 -8.81
N GLN A 116 10.42 -8.33 -7.80
CA GLN A 116 11.83 -8.56 -7.43
C GLN A 116 12.60 -7.31 -7.00
N ILE A 117 11.89 -6.25 -6.59
CA ILE A 117 12.52 -5.01 -6.12
C ILE A 117 12.79 -5.00 -4.60
N LEU A 118 12.22 -5.94 -3.85
CA LEU A 118 12.47 -6.08 -2.40
C LEU A 118 13.61 -7.06 -2.06
N ASN A 119 14.35 -7.58 -3.04
CA ASN A 119 15.42 -8.55 -2.81
C ASN A 119 16.51 -7.98 -1.87
N GLY A 120 16.78 -8.68 -0.77
CA GLY A 120 17.74 -8.22 0.24
C GLY A 120 17.24 -7.15 1.21
N HIS A 121 16.03 -6.62 1.01
CA HIS A 121 15.41 -5.63 1.90
C HIS A 121 14.56 -6.28 2.99
N ARG A 122 14.38 -5.55 4.10
CA ARG A 122 13.37 -5.88 5.11
C ARG A 122 12.07 -5.17 4.75
N ALA A 123 10.94 -5.84 4.95
CA ALA A 123 9.62 -5.28 4.71
C ALA A 123 8.60 -5.82 5.71
N CYS A 124 7.44 -5.19 5.81
CA CYS A 124 6.26 -5.75 6.45
C CYS A 124 5.11 -5.87 5.44
N THR A 125 4.09 -6.62 5.83
CA THR A 125 2.87 -6.86 5.04
C THR A 125 1.68 -6.99 5.99
N HIS A 126 0.52 -7.40 5.49
CA HIS A 126 -0.57 -7.85 6.33
C HIS A 126 -0.10 -8.95 7.30
N TRP A 127 -0.56 -8.91 8.55
CA TRP A 127 -0.06 -9.80 9.61
C TRP A 127 -0.27 -11.29 9.29
N ALA A 128 -1.29 -11.63 8.49
CA ALA A 128 -1.58 -12.99 8.06
C ALA A 128 -0.72 -13.45 6.86
N CYS A 129 -0.07 -12.53 6.14
CA CYS A 129 0.67 -12.80 4.92
C CYS A 129 2.21 -12.74 5.09
N LEU A 130 2.69 -12.61 6.34
CA LEU A 130 4.14 -12.54 6.62
C LEU A 130 4.90 -13.79 6.18
N LYS A 131 4.26 -14.97 6.25
CA LYS A 131 4.85 -16.23 5.76
C LYS A 131 5.03 -16.18 4.24
N GLN A 132 4.01 -15.75 3.51
CA GLN A 132 4.05 -15.61 2.06
C GLN A 132 5.12 -14.61 1.61
N LEU A 133 5.26 -13.49 2.32
CA LEU A 133 6.34 -12.52 2.06
C LEU A 133 7.74 -13.15 2.24
N ALA A 134 7.92 -14.02 3.26
CA ALA A 134 9.17 -14.74 3.47
C ALA A 134 9.44 -15.79 2.36
N GLU A 135 8.40 -16.47 1.89
CA GLU A 135 8.48 -17.43 0.78
C GLU A 135 8.90 -16.75 -0.55
N LEU A 136 8.64 -15.45 -0.69
CA LEU A 136 9.14 -14.62 -1.79
C LEU A 136 10.57 -14.09 -1.58
N GLY A 137 11.30 -14.57 -0.56
CA GLY A 137 12.70 -14.23 -0.33
C GLY A 137 12.95 -12.90 0.39
N VAL A 138 11.89 -12.23 0.88
CA VAL A 138 12.00 -10.97 1.63
C VAL A 138 12.10 -11.26 3.14
N LYS A 139 12.83 -10.44 3.90
CA LYS A 139 12.93 -10.60 5.37
C LYS A 139 11.75 -9.88 6.07
N PRO A 140 10.68 -10.58 6.49
CA PRO A 140 9.51 -9.93 7.07
C PRO A 140 9.81 -9.31 8.45
N GLN A 141 9.09 -8.26 8.79
CA GLN A 141 9.10 -7.61 10.10
C GLN A 141 7.67 -7.40 10.60
N ARG A 142 7.44 -7.65 11.89
CA ARG A 142 6.18 -7.35 12.57
C ARG A 142 6.22 -5.92 13.12
N LYS A 143 6.04 -4.93 12.25
CA LYS A 143 5.97 -3.51 12.61
C LYS A 143 4.83 -2.85 11.85
N ARG A 144 4.31 -1.72 12.35
CA ARG A 144 3.24 -0.97 11.69
C ARG A 144 3.65 -0.51 10.29
N PHE A 145 4.90 -0.06 10.15
CA PHE A 145 5.57 0.11 8.87
C PHE A 145 7.08 -0.10 9.04
N VAL A 146 7.78 -0.29 7.92
CA VAL A 146 9.21 -0.57 7.83
C VAL A 146 9.79 0.24 6.69
N GLN A 147 10.85 1.00 6.97
CA GLN A 147 11.72 1.54 5.94
C GLN A 147 13.01 0.71 5.80
N SER A 148 13.37 0.37 4.56
CA SER A 148 14.64 -0.29 4.20
C SER A 148 15.18 0.32 2.91
N GLY A 149 16.09 1.30 3.00
CA GLY A 149 16.51 2.09 1.83
C GLY A 149 15.38 3.00 1.34
N LYS A 150 15.11 2.99 0.02
CA LYS A 150 13.97 3.72 -0.57
C LYS A 150 12.62 3.02 -0.41
N TYR A 151 12.60 1.79 0.09
CA TYR A 151 11.35 1.03 0.26
C TYR A 151 10.70 1.32 1.61
N VAL A 152 9.44 1.72 1.61
CA VAL A 152 8.62 1.92 2.82
C VAL A 152 7.35 1.08 2.72
N THR A 153 7.30 -0.02 3.44
CA THR A 153 6.13 -0.91 3.45
C THR A 153 5.35 -0.74 4.75
N ALA A 154 4.03 -0.62 4.66
CA ALA A 154 3.12 -0.60 5.79
C ALA A 154 2.41 -1.96 5.96
N SER A 155 2.03 -2.28 7.19
CA SER A 155 1.22 -3.46 7.51
C SER A 155 -0.24 -3.30 7.05
N GLY A 156 -1.16 -4.05 7.64
CA GLY A 156 -2.56 -4.08 7.16
C GLY A 156 -3.28 -2.75 7.24
N VAL A 157 -3.96 -2.42 6.15
CA VAL A 157 -5.11 -1.50 6.08
C VAL A 157 -4.82 -0.11 6.62
N SER A 158 -5.17 0.17 7.88
CA SER A 158 -5.01 1.52 8.46
C SER A 158 -3.56 1.95 8.64
N ALA A 159 -2.60 1.01 8.60
CA ALA A 159 -1.19 1.32 8.73
C ALA A 159 -0.65 2.24 7.61
N GLY A 160 -1.33 2.28 6.46
CA GLY A 160 -1.00 3.19 5.37
C GLY A 160 -1.14 4.68 5.76
N ILE A 161 -2.08 5.01 6.65
CA ILE A 161 -2.29 6.39 7.11
C ILE A 161 -1.07 6.88 7.91
N ASP A 162 -0.59 6.08 8.87
CA ASP A 162 0.60 6.44 9.66
C ASP A 162 1.87 6.46 8.81
N MET A 163 1.98 5.54 7.85
CA MET A 163 3.06 5.58 6.87
C MET A 163 3.04 6.92 6.11
N ALA A 164 1.89 7.39 5.64
CA ALA A 164 1.81 8.65 4.91
C ALA A 164 2.22 9.87 5.76
N PHE A 165 1.86 9.91 7.06
CA PHE A 165 2.37 10.94 7.96
C PHE A 165 3.89 10.85 8.16
N TYR A 166 4.44 9.63 8.23
CA TYR A 166 5.88 9.44 8.24
C TYR A 166 6.55 9.96 6.96
N LEU A 167 5.94 9.77 5.78
CA LEU A 167 6.44 10.31 4.52
C LEU A 167 6.41 11.85 4.51
N LEU A 168 5.31 12.47 4.98
CA LEU A 168 5.21 13.93 5.12
C LEU A 168 6.31 14.50 6.01
N GLU A 169 6.53 13.90 7.18
CA GLU A 169 7.56 14.35 8.11
C GLU A 169 8.95 14.26 7.48
N LYS A 170 9.22 13.16 6.75
CA LYS A 170 10.51 12.87 6.13
C LYS A 170 10.82 13.78 4.94
N LEU A 171 9.83 14.04 4.08
CA LEU A 171 10.03 14.69 2.79
C LEU A 171 9.74 16.20 2.81
N VAL A 172 8.93 16.67 3.77
CA VAL A 172 8.55 18.09 3.89
C VAL A 172 9.06 18.65 5.21
N SER A 173 8.37 18.38 6.31
CA SER A 173 8.82 18.71 7.66
C SER A 173 7.90 18.11 8.72
N LYS A 174 8.43 17.99 9.94
CA LYS A 174 7.64 17.59 11.11
C LYS A 174 6.47 18.53 11.42
N ASN A 175 6.64 19.83 11.24
CA ASN A 175 5.56 20.79 11.51
C ASN A 175 4.44 20.65 10.47
N HIS A 176 4.79 20.55 9.19
CA HIS A 176 3.81 20.32 8.13
C HIS A 176 3.03 19.01 8.34
N ALA A 177 3.72 17.93 8.71
CA ALA A 177 3.05 16.67 9.05
C ALA A 177 2.06 16.81 10.22
N ARG A 178 2.37 17.65 11.23
CA ARG A 178 1.44 17.96 12.33
C ARG A 178 0.25 18.80 11.88
N ASP A 179 0.48 19.78 11.02
CA ASP A 179 -0.57 20.65 10.50
C ASP A 179 -1.58 19.84 9.67
N ILE A 180 -1.10 18.99 8.77
CA ILE A 180 -1.97 18.06 8.01
C ILE A 180 -2.68 17.10 8.96
N ARG A 181 -1.98 16.52 9.93
CA ARG A 181 -2.58 15.60 10.91
C ARG A 181 -3.72 16.26 11.68
N PHE A 182 -3.56 17.52 12.07
CA PHE A 182 -4.58 18.31 12.72
C PHE A 182 -5.75 18.61 11.78
N GLY A 183 -5.46 19.04 10.55
CA GLY A 183 -6.48 19.39 9.55
C GLY A 183 -7.39 18.23 9.17
N VAL A 184 -6.87 17.00 9.11
CA VAL A 184 -7.68 15.78 8.86
C VAL A 184 -8.15 15.10 10.15
N GLU A 185 -7.97 15.75 11.30
CA GLU A 185 -8.35 15.26 12.63
C GLU A 185 -7.89 13.83 12.96
N TYR A 186 -6.68 13.45 12.51
CA TYR A 186 -6.16 12.11 12.75
C TYR A 186 -5.62 11.94 14.19
N PHE A 187 -6.58 11.77 15.11
CA PHE A 187 -6.38 11.52 16.54
C PHE A 187 -7.11 10.24 16.95
N PRO A 188 -6.73 9.07 16.40
CA PRO A 188 -7.42 7.83 16.72
C PRO A 188 -7.37 7.59 18.23
N ASN A 189 -8.55 7.65 18.88
CA ASN A 189 -8.67 7.35 20.29
C ASN A 189 -8.57 5.83 20.48
N GLN A 190 -7.85 5.38 21.50
CA GLN A 190 -7.86 3.97 21.86
C GLN A 190 -9.20 3.67 22.54
N PHE A 191 -10.23 3.39 21.74
CA PHE A 191 -11.48 2.86 22.25
C PHE A 191 -11.16 1.58 23.07
N HIS A 192 -11.87 1.38 24.17
CA HIS A 192 -11.64 0.33 25.19
C HIS A 192 -11.46 -1.09 24.63
N LEU A 193 -11.93 -1.37 23.42
CA LEU A 193 -11.71 -2.63 22.68
C LEU A 193 -10.25 -2.89 22.24
N PHE A 194 -9.38 -1.88 22.28
CA PHE A 194 -8.03 -1.93 21.71
C PHE A 194 -6.89 -1.70 22.72
N SER A 195 -7.16 -1.73 24.02
CA SER A 195 -6.13 -1.52 25.06
C SER A 195 -5.03 -2.59 25.07
N SER A 196 -5.24 -3.73 24.40
CA SER A 196 -4.18 -4.71 24.10
C SER A 196 -4.09 -4.99 22.60
N TYR A 197 -2.99 -4.54 21.99
CA TYR A 197 -2.64 -4.78 20.58
C TYR A 197 -2.35 -6.25 20.23
N THR A 198 -2.49 -7.15 21.20
CA THR A 198 -2.12 -8.56 21.07
C THR A 198 -3.28 -9.44 21.47
N LEU A 199 -3.90 -10.07 20.47
CA LEU A 199 -4.82 -11.17 20.71
C LEU A 199 -4.01 -12.39 21.21
N PRO A 200 -4.62 -13.25 22.06
CA PRO A 200 -4.02 -14.53 22.42
C PRO A 200 -3.56 -15.31 21.19
N LYS A 201 -2.43 -16.01 21.29
CA LYS A 201 -1.84 -16.77 20.16
C LYS A 201 -2.84 -17.72 19.48
N SER A 202 -3.70 -18.37 20.27
CA SER A 202 -4.77 -19.26 19.77
C SER A 202 -5.80 -18.52 18.93
N GLN A 203 -6.20 -17.31 19.36
CA GLN A 203 -7.13 -16.46 18.61
C GLN A 203 -6.47 -15.93 17.33
N MET A 204 -5.21 -15.49 17.39
CA MET A 204 -4.44 -15.10 16.20
C MET A 204 -4.35 -16.24 15.17
N ALA A 205 -4.06 -17.47 15.61
CA ALA A 205 -4.00 -18.63 14.73
C ALA A 205 -5.36 -18.93 14.07
N LYS A 206 -6.45 -18.88 14.86
CA LYS A 206 -7.82 -19.06 14.35
C LYS A 206 -8.19 -17.98 13.32
N LEU A 207 -7.88 -16.72 13.61
CA LEU A 207 -8.12 -15.62 12.69
C LEU A 207 -7.27 -15.73 11.43
N SER A 208 -6.00 -16.13 11.55
CA SER A 208 -5.10 -16.30 10.40
C SER A 208 -5.65 -17.33 9.43
N ARG A 209 -6.16 -18.46 9.94
CA ARG A 209 -6.77 -19.51 9.12
C ARG A 209 -8.05 -19.02 8.43
N LYS A 210 -8.93 -18.34 9.17
CA LYS A 210 -10.16 -17.76 8.60
C LYS A 210 -9.86 -16.71 7.54
N PHE A 211 -8.91 -15.83 7.82
CA PHE A 211 -8.45 -14.82 6.87
C PHE A 211 -7.91 -15.47 5.61
N GLY A 212 -7.02 -16.48 5.73
CA GLY A 212 -6.48 -17.19 4.57
C GLY A 212 -7.57 -17.82 3.69
N GLN A 213 -8.57 -18.47 4.28
CA GLN A 213 -9.70 -19.05 3.55
C GLN A 213 -10.53 -17.99 2.82
N TYR A 214 -10.89 -16.91 3.52
CA TYR A 214 -11.60 -15.78 2.93
C TYR A 214 -10.80 -15.15 1.79
N TYR A 215 -9.51 -14.90 2.02
CA TYR A 215 -8.64 -14.22 1.08
C TYR A 215 -8.42 -15.03 -0.20
N GLN A 216 -8.23 -16.35 -0.08
CA GLN A 216 -8.16 -17.25 -1.23
C GLN A 216 -9.47 -17.28 -2.03
N ALA A 217 -10.61 -17.34 -1.35
CA ALA A 217 -11.91 -17.31 -2.01
C ALA A 217 -12.17 -15.95 -2.71
N ALA A 218 -11.71 -14.86 -2.11
CA ALA A 218 -11.79 -13.53 -2.73
C ALA A 218 -10.85 -13.40 -3.93
N GLN A 219 -9.61 -13.90 -3.84
CA GLN A 219 -8.64 -13.93 -4.96
C GLN A 219 -9.22 -14.65 -6.19
N ALA A 220 -9.94 -15.75 -5.98
CA ALA A 220 -10.53 -16.52 -7.09
C ALA A 220 -11.52 -15.71 -7.94
N LYS A 221 -12.14 -14.64 -7.38
CA LYS A 221 -13.08 -13.77 -8.12
C LYS A 221 -12.40 -12.81 -9.09
N PHE A 222 -11.09 -12.59 -8.94
CA PHE A 222 -10.34 -11.59 -9.72
C PHE A 222 -9.33 -12.22 -10.69
N LEU A 223 -9.32 -13.54 -10.79
CA LEU A 223 -8.47 -14.31 -11.73
C LEU A 223 -9.23 -14.82 -12.97
N SER A 224 -10.54 -14.62 -13.01
CA SER A 224 -11.43 -14.93 -14.13
C SER A 224 -11.60 -13.73 -15.04
#